data_AF-A0A024U539-F1
#
_entry.id   AF-A0A024U539-F1
#
_cell.length_a   1.000
_cell.length_b   1.000
_cell.length_c   1.000
_cell.angle_alpha   90.00
_cell.angle_beta   90.00
_cell.angle_gamma   90.00
#
_symmetry.space_group_name_H-M   'P 1'
#
loop_
_entity.id
_entity.type
_entity.pdbx_description
1 polymer ?
#
loop_
_entity_poly.entity_id
_entity_poly.type
_entity_poly.pdbx_seq_one_letter_code
_entity_poly.pdbx_strand_id
1 'polypeptide(L)'
;MDHFVPVPDDVEDQRYAKEVLYAHVTARSIQVCAGLATVGTLASAPFVKSKTVSLTTRVLTNNSRAVLLGLVAGPVMTFGRMQGQAAIDWQDRTWRLLQNPGQNNADIGFVVGSVVGGLGAAAASSVPGVAAFVPKGTE
;
A
#
# COMPACT_ATOMS: atom_id res chain seq x y z
N MET A 1 -8.99 -2.07 -11.50
CA MET A 1 -7.78 -1.92 -12.35
C MET A 1 -8.18 -1.84 -13.82
N ASP A 2 -9.23 -2.56 -14.21
CA ASP A 2 -10.08 -2.30 -15.39
C ASP A 2 -10.33 -0.83 -15.76
N HIS A 3 -10.54 0.06 -14.78
CA HIS A 3 -10.74 1.49 -15.06
C HIS A 3 -9.46 2.25 -15.43
N PHE A 4 -8.28 1.65 -15.19
CA PHE A 4 -6.98 2.28 -15.45
C PHE A 4 -6.26 1.66 -16.66
N VAL A 5 -6.60 0.42 -17.03
CA VAL A 5 -5.96 -0.34 -18.11
C VAL A 5 -7.06 -1.02 -18.94
N PRO A 6 -6.98 -1.00 -20.28
CA PRO A 6 -7.96 -1.67 -21.13
C PRO A 6 -8.03 -3.17 -20.83
N VAL A 7 -9.25 -3.68 -20.72
CA VAL A 7 -9.52 -5.11 -20.56
C VAL A 7 -9.90 -5.66 -21.93
N PRO A 8 -9.06 -6.49 -22.57
CA PRO A 8 -9.40 -7.14 -23.82
C PRO A 8 -10.42 -8.26 -23.58
N ASP A 9 -11.22 -8.55 -24.62
CA ASP A 9 -12.16 -9.68 -24.61
C ASP A 9 -11.39 -11.02 -24.57
N ASP A 10 -10.28 -11.10 -25.29
CA ASP A 10 -9.39 -12.26 -25.32
C ASP A 10 -8.17 -12.10 -24.41
N VAL A 11 -7.78 -13.19 -23.76
CA VAL A 11 -6.65 -13.23 -22.81
C VAL A 11 -5.32 -12.85 -23.48
N GLU A 12 -5.11 -13.33 -24.71
CA GLU A 12 -3.84 -13.17 -25.45
C GLU A 12 -3.53 -11.71 -25.79
N ASP A 13 -4.57 -10.87 -25.89
CA ASP A 13 -4.45 -9.45 -26.21
C ASP A 13 -4.07 -8.59 -24.99
N GLN A 14 -3.90 -9.20 -23.81
CA GLN A 14 -3.51 -8.49 -22.60
C GLN A 14 -2.03 -8.10 -22.64
N ARG A 15 -1.75 -6.94 -23.23
CA ARG A 15 -0.40 -6.40 -23.43
C ARG A 15 0.31 -6.00 -22.12
N TYR A 16 -0.44 -5.58 -21.10
CA TYR A 16 0.12 -5.06 -19.85
C TYR A 16 0.04 -6.06 -18.69
N ALA A 17 0.04 -7.36 -19.03
CA ALA A 17 -0.17 -8.43 -18.06
C ALA A 17 0.81 -8.38 -16.87
N LYS A 18 2.09 -8.09 -17.13
CA LYS A 18 3.13 -8.07 -16.10
C LYS A 18 2.96 -6.86 -15.22
N GLU A 19 2.84 -5.68 -15.82
CA GLU A 19 2.76 -4.39 -15.17
C GLU A 19 1.55 -4.33 -14.24
N VAL A 20 0.39 -4.78 -14.72
CA VAL A 20 -0.85 -4.83 -13.92
C VAL A 20 -0.68 -5.77 -12.73
N LEU A 21 -0.10 -6.96 -12.94
CA LEU A 21 0.08 -7.93 -11.87
C LEU A 21 1.07 -7.42 -10.82
N TYR A 22 2.19 -6.81 -11.24
CA TYR A 22 3.13 -6.16 -10.33
C TYR A 22 2.47 -5.02 -9.57
N ALA A 23 1.73 -4.13 -10.24
CA ALA A 23 1.05 -3.01 -9.60
C ALA A 23 0.01 -3.48 -8.58
N HIS A 24 -0.84 -4.45 -8.94
CA HIS A 24 -1.85 -5.02 -8.05
C HIS A 24 -1.21 -5.65 -6.81
N VAL A 25 -0.27 -6.56 -6.97
CA VAL A 25 0.37 -7.25 -5.84
C VAL A 25 1.15 -6.28 -4.97
N THR A 26 1.80 -5.28 -5.57
CA THR A 26 2.48 -4.21 -4.82
C THR A 26 1.50 -3.40 -4.00
N ALA A 27 0.40 -2.92 -4.60
CA ALA A 27 -0.65 -2.20 -3.87
C ALA A 27 -1.21 -3.03 -2.70
N ARG A 28 -1.44 -4.33 -2.91
CA ARG A 28 -1.92 -5.23 -1.84
C ARG A 28 -0.90 -5.47 -0.74
N SER A 29 0.36 -5.65 -1.09
CA SER A 29 1.42 -5.80 -0.09
C SER A 29 1.56 -4.55 0.77
N ILE A 30 1.45 -3.35 0.19
CA ILE A 30 1.44 -2.08 0.92
C ILE A 30 0.25 -2.03 1.88
N GLN A 31 -0.96 -2.35 1.42
CA GLN A 31 -2.17 -2.37 2.27
C GLN A 31 -2.01 -3.31 3.47
N VAL A 32 -1.52 -4.54 3.22
CA VAL A 32 -1.35 -5.55 4.28
C VAL A 32 -0.29 -5.09 5.28
N CYS A 33 0.88 -4.64 4.82
CA CYS A 33 1.94 -4.18 5.72
C CYS A 33 1.48 -2.95 6.55
N ALA A 34 0.86 -1.96 5.93
CA ALA A 34 0.34 -0.77 6.60
C ALA A 34 -0.77 -1.12 7.61
N GLY A 35 -1.68 -2.01 7.24
CA GLY A 35 -2.73 -2.52 8.12
C GLY A 35 -2.14 -3.21 9.35
N LEU A 36 -1.18 -4.11 9.15
CA LEU A 36 -0.47 -4.80 10.24
C LEU A 36 0.29 -3.84 11.14
N ALA A 37 0.98 -2.85 10.58
CA ALA A 37 1.70 -1.84 11.34
C ALA A 37 0.76 -0.98 12.19
N THR A 38 -0.41 -0.62 11.64
CA THR A 38 -1.45 0.13 12.37
C THR A 38 -1.99 -0.69 13.53
N VAL A 39 -2.41 -1.94 13.27
CA VAL A 39 -2.91 -2.86 14.31
C VAL A 39 -1.86 -3.09 15.39
N GLY A 40 -0.60 -3.36 15.00
CA GLY A 40 0.50 -3.54 15.96
C GLY A 40 0.77 -2.29 16.79
N THR A 41 0.75 -1.10 16.16
CA THR A 41 0.95 0.17 16.88
C THR A 41 -0.17 0.40 17.89
N LEU A 42 -1.43 0.18 17.52
CA LEU A 42 -2.58 0.35 18.41
C LEU A 42 -2.60 -0.69 19.53
N ALA A 43 -2.30 -1.95 19.22
CA ALA A 43 -2.23 -3.03 20.20
C ALA A 43 -1.11 -2.81 21.23
N SER A 44 -0.01 -2.19 20.82
CA SER A 44 1.11 -1.87 21.72
C SER A 44 0.88 -0.60 22.55
N ALA A 45 -0.05 0.27 22.16
CA ALA A 45 -0.29 1.57 22.80
C ALA A 45 -0.46 1.54 24.33
N PRO A 46 -1.21 0.60 24.95
CA PRO A 46 -1.37 0.56 26.40
C PRO A 46 -0.09 0.13 27.16
N PHE A 47 0.87 -0.52 26.49
CA PHE A 47 2.09 -1.05 27.12
C PHE A 47 3.27 -0.07 27.09
N VAL A 48 3.16 1.03 26.33
CA VAL A 48 4.25 2.00 26.22
C VAL A 48 4.24 2.99 27.38
N LYS A 49 5.19 2.82 28.30
CA LYS A 49 5.30 3.61 29.55
C LYS A 49 5.65 5.09 29.34
N SER A 50 6.26 5.46 28.22
CA SER A 50 6.62 6.85 27.90
C SER A 50 5.82 7.39 26.71
N LYS A 51 5.16 8.53 26.90
CA LYS A 51 4.43 9.28 25.85
C LYS A 51 5.28 10.40 25.23
N THR A 52 6.57 10.17 24.99
CA THR A 52 7.45 11.17 24.33
C THR A 52 6.97 11.55 22.92
N VAL A 53 6.23 10.66 22.24
CA VAL A 53 5.69 10.87 20.89
C VAL A 53 4.20 10.55 20.86
N SER A 54 3.43 11.37 20.14
CA SER A 54 1.99 11.18 19.98
C SER A 54 1.67 9.85 19.30
N LEU A 55 0.49 9.28 19.58
CA LEU A 55 0.03 8.05 18.92
C LEU A 55 -0.04 8.23 17.39
N THR A 56 -0.49 9.40 16.94
CA THR A 56 -0.54 9.76 15.51
C THR A 56 0.84 9.72 14.87
N THR A 57 1.85 10.31 15.52
CA THR A 57 3.24 10.28 15.04
C THR A 57 3.76 8.84 14.97
N ARG A 58 3.50 8.02 15.99
CA ARG A 58 3.91 6.60 16.01
C ARG A 58 3.26 5.80 14.89
N VAL A 59 1.94 5.95 14.71
CA VAL A 59 1.20 5.30 13.63
C VAL A 59 1.77 5.72 12.29
N LEU A 60 2.01 7.02 12.07
CA LEU A 60 2.55 7.52 10.82
C LEU A 60 3.96 6.97 10.55
N THR A 61 4.88 7.02 11.52
CA THR A 61 6.25 6.51 11.37
C THR A 61 6.29 5.01 11.10
N ASN A 62 5.49 4.22 11.82
CA ASN A 62 5.44 2.77 11.62
C ASN A 62 4.79 2.42 10.27
N ASN A 63 3.76 3.16 9.86
CA ASN A 63 3.16 2.99 8.54
C ASN A 63 4.12 3.38 7.42
N SER A 64 4.90 4.45 7.55
CA SER A 64 5.91 4.82 6.53
C SER A 64 6.91 3.69 6.31
N ARG A 65 7.40 3.05 7.38
CA ARG A 65 8.28 1.88 7.28
C ARG A 65 7.57 0.68 6.65
N ALA A 66 6.31 0.45 7.02
CA ALA A 66 5.51 -0.64 6.48
C ALA A 66 5.20 -0.48 4.98
N VAL A 67 4.99 0.76 4.52
CA VAL A 67 4.83 1.07 3.09
C VAL A 67 6.11 0.72 2.33
N LEU A 68 7.29 1.09 2.85
CA LEU A 68 8.56 0.72 2.22
C LEU A 68 8.75 -0.81 2.17
N LEU A 69 8.39 -1.51 3.23
CA LEU A 69 8.41 -2.98 3.26
C LEU A 69 7.46 -3.57 2.22
N GLY A 70 6.23 -3.07 2.12
CA GLY A 70 5.27 -3.50 1.11
C GLY A 70 5.78 -3.26 -0.31
N LEU A 71 6.34 -2.07 -0.57
CA LEU A 71 6.85 -1.69 -1.89
C LEU A 71 7.97 -2.61 -2.39
N VAL A 72 8.76 -3.21 -1.49
CA VAL A 72 9.77 -4.23 -1.83
C VAL A 72 9.16 -5.63 -1.86
N ALA A 73 8.34 -5.98 -0.87
CA ALA A 73 7.76 -7.30 -0.72
C ALA A 73 6.85 -7.68 -1.90
N GLY A 74 6.03 -6.74 -2.39
CA GLY A 74 5.13 -6.96 -3.52
C GLY A 74 5.84 -7.46 -4.78
N PRO A 75 6.80 -6.70 -5.35
CA PRO A 75 7.55 -7.13 -6.51
C PRO A 75 8.32 -8.43 -6.29
N VAL A 76 8.92 -8.64 -5.11
CA VAL A 76 9.63 -9.88 -4.79
C VAL A 76 8.68 -11.08 -4.79
N MET A 77 7.48 -10.94 -4.20
CA MET A 77 6.46 -11.99 -4.22
C MET A 77 5.97 -12.29 -5.63
N THR A 78 5.70 -11.25 -6.44
CA THR A 78 5.30 -11.44 -7.84
C THR A 78 6.38 -12.13 -8.64
N PHE A 79 7.63 -11.68 -8.51
CA PHE A 79 8.77 -12.29 -9.18
C PHE A 79 8.91 -13.76 -8.78
N GLY A 80 8.96 -14.07 -7.49
CA GLY A 80 9.12 -15.44 -7.00
C GLY A 80 7.97 -16.36 -7.43
N ARG A 81 6.73 -15.86 -7.48
CA ARG A 81 5.57 -16.65 -7.91
C ARG A 81 5.47 -16.85 -9.42
N MET A 82 5.99 -15.92 -10.20
CA MET A 82 5.86 -15.93 -11.66
C MET A 82 7.16 -16.30 -12.39
N GLN A 83 8.25 -16.54 -11.66
CA GLN A 83 9.51 -16.99 -12.24
C GLN A 83 9.31 -18.32 -12.99
N GLY A 84 9.71 -18.34 -14.26
CA GLY A 84 9.58 -19.53 -15.12
C GLY A 84 8.18 -19.79 -15.68
N GLN A 85 7.20 -18.91 -15.46
CA GLN A 85 5.86 -19.03 -16.05
C GLN A 85 5.84 -18.49 -17.49
N ALA A 86 5.02 -19.10 -18.36
CA ALA A 86 4.88 -18.70 -19.76
C ALA A 86 4.08 -17.39 -19.88
N ALA A 87 4.26 -16.64 -20.98
CA ALA A 87 3.60 -15.35 -21.18
C ALA A 87 2.07 -15.44 -21.04
N ILE A 88 1.46 -16.50 -21.57
CA ILE A 88 0.02 -16.74 -21.47
C ILE A 88 -0.45 -16.93 -20.02
N ASP A 89 0.37 -17.47 -19.13
CA ASP A 89 0.02 -17.62 -17.70
C ASP A 89 -0.04 -16.26 -16.99
N TRP A 90 0.82 -15.32 -17.38
CA TRP A 90 0.74 -13.94 -16.89
C TRP A 90 -0.55 -13.29 -17.37
N GLN A 91 -0.88 -13.48 -18.65
CA GLN A 91 -2.08 -12.92 -19.26
C GLN A 91 -3.36 -13.49 -18.65
N ASP A 92 -3.48 -14.82 -18.49
CA ASP A 92 -4.65 -15.46 -17.89
C ASP A 92 -4.88 -14.97 -16.45
N ARG A 93 -3.83 -14.91 -15.63
CA ARG A 93 -3.95 -14.42 -14.25
C ARG A 93 -4.39 -12.97 -14.19
N THR A 94 -3.82 -12.11 -15.04
CA THR A 94 -4.19 -10.70 -15.10
C THR A 94 -5.60 -10.52 -15.67
N TRP A 95 -6.01 -11.31 -16.65
CA TRP A 95 -7.35 -11.27 -17.21
C TRP A 95 -8.42 -11.66 -16.18
N ARG A 96 -8.16 -12.71 -15.38
CA ARG A 96 -9.02 -13.09 -14.24
C ARG A 96 -9.07 -12.01 -13.16
N LEU A 97 -7.93 -11.37 -12.87
CA LEU A 97 -7.83 -10.26 -11.93
C LEU A 97 -8.70 -9.08 -12.39
N LEU A 98 -8.58 -8.70 -13.66
CA LEU A 98 -9.29 -7.56 -14.24
C LEU A 98 -10.80 -7.78 -14.37
N GLN A 99 -11.26 -9.03 -14.46
CA GLN A 99 -12.69 -9.33 -14.42
C GLN A 99 -13.25 -9.49 -13.02
N ASN A 100 -12.42 -9.46 -11.98
CA ASN A 100 -12.90 -9.56 -10.62
C ASN A 100 -13.31 -8.16 -10.11
N PRO A 101 -14.62 -7.84 -10.03
CA PRO A 101 -15.07 -6.51 -9.63
C PRO A 101 -14.70 -6.19 -8.19
N GLY A 102 -14.63 -7.21 -7.32
CA GLY A 102 -14.25 -7.03 -5.91
C GLY A 102 -12.80 -6.56 -5.76
N GLN A 103 -11.89 -7.15 -6.53
CA GLN A 103 -10.49 -6.75 -6.53
C GLN A 103 -10.31 -5.36 -7.16
N ASN A 104 -10.98 -5.09 -8.27
CA ASN A 104 -10.95 -3.79 -8.93
C ASN A 104 -11.45 -2.66 -8.04
N ASN A 105 -12.61 -2.84 -7.39
CA ASN A 105 -13.17 -1.84 -6.49
C ASN A 105 -12.25 -1.56 -5.30
N ALA A 106 -11.65 -2.61 -4.72
CA ALA A 106 -10.73 -2.43 -3.61
C ALA A 106 -9.39 -1.79 -4.04
N ASP A 107 -8.94 -1.99 -5.28
CA ASP A 107 -7.77 -1.30 -5.83
C ASP A 107 -8.07 0.20 -6.06
N ILE A 108 -9.25 0.54 -6.57
CA ILE A 108 -9.70 1.94 -6.68
C ILE A 108 -9.83 2.58 -5.29
N GLY A 109 -10.47 1.88 -4.36
CA GLY A 109 -10.64 2.33 -2.97
C GLY A 109 -9.30 2.59 -2.30
N PHE A 110 -8.28 1.77 -2.59
CA PHE A 110 -6.92 2.01 -2.11
C PHE A 110 -6.28 3.25 -2.72
N VAL A 111 -6.37 3.44 -4.04
CA VAL A 111 -5.81 4.64 -4.70
C VAL A 111 -6.47 5.89 -4.14
N VAL A 112 -7.80 5.93 -4.13
CA VAL A 112 -8.58 7.06 -3.58
C VAL A 112 -8.26 7.29 -2.11
N GLY A 113 -8.28 6.22 -1.29
CA GLY A 113 -7.99 6.30 0.13
C GLY A 113 -6.57 6.78 0.43
N SER A 114 -5.59 6.37 -0.38
CA SER A 114 -4.19 6.81 -0.24
C SER A 114 -4.02 8.30 -0.56
N VAL A 115 -4.67 8.78 -1.62
CA VAL A 115 -4.65 10.21 -1.99
C VAL A 115 -5.33 11.05 -0.91
N VAL A 116 -6.55 10.68 -0.52
CA VAL A 116 -7.31 11.40 0.51
C VAL A 116 -6.57 11.39 1.85
N GLY A 117 -6.05 10.23 2.27
CA GLY A 117 -5.29 10.09 3.51
C GLY A 117 -3.99 10.89 3.50
N GLY A 118 -3.25 10.88 2.38
CA GLY A 118 -2.02 11.65 2.21
C GLY A 118 -2.26 13.15 2.28
N LEU A 119 -3.29 13.66 1.59
CA LEU A 119 -3.69 15.07 1.65
C LEU A 119 -4.14 15.47 3.06
N GLY A 120 -4.92 14.62 3.73
CA GLY A 120 -5.36 14.86 5.12
C GLY A 120 -4.18 14.92 6.09
N ALA A 121 -3.20 14.02 5.96
CA ALA A 121 -2.00 14.03 6.78
C ALA A 121 -1.14 15.29 6.53
N ALA A 122 -0.98 15.70 5.27
CA ALA A 122 -0.26 16.92 4.90
C ALA A 122 -0.94 18.16 5.49
N ALA A 123 -2.26 18.28 5.35
CA ALA A 123 -3.03 19.39 5.92
C ALA A 123 -2.91 19.45 7.46
N ALA A 124 -2.98 18.30 8.14
CA ALA A 124 -2.80 18.21 9.59
C ALA A 124 -1.38 18.62 10.04
N SER A 125 -0.37 18.33 9.22
CA SER A 125 1.02 18.73 9.50
C SER A 125 1.30 20.22 9.27
N SER A 126 0.50 20.90 8.44
CA SER A 126 0.61 22.33 8.17
C SER A 126 -0.06 23.25 9.20
N VAL A 127 -0.76 22.71 10.21
CA VAL A 127 -1.36 23.52 11.28
C VAL A 127 -0.27 23.93 12.29
N PRO A 128 -0.06 25.24 12.56
CA PRO A 128 1.04 25.78 13.36
C PRO A 128 0.89 25.57 14.89
N GLY A 129 0.64 24.32 15.29
CA GLY A 129 0.68 23.84 16.67
C GLY A 129 1.27 22.42 16.81
N VAL A 130 1.47 21.71 15.69
CA VAL A 130 2.05 20.34 15.68
C VAL A 130 3.57 20.36 15.42
N ALA A 131 4.08 21.40 14.75
CA ALA A 131 5.51 21.56 14.46
C ALA A 131 6.36 22.00 15.68
N ALA A 132 5.75 22.36 16.81
CA ALA A 132 6.44 22.95 17.96
C ALA A 132 7.05 21.93 18.95
N PHE A 133 6.98 20.62 18.68
CA PHE A 133 7.56 19.59 19.56
C PHE A 133 8.73 18.86 18.89
N VAL A 134 9.74 19.62 18.47
CA VAL A 134 11.10 19.10 18.38
C VAL A 134 11.71 19.32 19.77
N PRO A 135 11.92 18.28 20.60
CA PRO A 135 12.64 18.46 21.85
C PRO A 135 14.05 18.89 21.49
N LYS A 136 14.41 20.15 21.81
CA LYS A 136 15.81 20.55 21.87
C LYS A 136 16.48 19.62 22.87
N GLY A 137 17.45 18.85 22.40
CA GLY A 137 18.32 18.07 23.26
C GLY A 137 18.92 19.02 24.30
N THR A 138 18.67 18.72 25.57
CA THR A 138 19.51 19.18 26.67
C THR A 138 20.71 18.26 26.70
N GLU A 139 21.84 18.75 26.20
CA GLU A 139 23.19 18.68 26.78
C GLU A 139 24.19 19.27 25.78
#